data_AF-A0AB74VHZ8-F1
#
_entry.id   AF-A0AB74VHZ8-F1
#
_cell.length_a   1.000
_cell.length_b   1.000
_cell.length_c   1.000
_cell.angle_alpha   90.00
_cell.angle_beta   90.00
_cell.angle_gamma   90.00
#
_symmetry.space_group_name_H-M   'P 1'
#
loop_
_entity.id
_entity.type
_entity.pdbx_description
1 polymer ?
#
loop_
_entity_poly.entity_id
_entity_poly.type
_entity_poly.pdbx_seq_one_letter_code
_entity_poly.pdbx_strand_id
1 'polypeptide(L)'
;MEINSIKTIVSTNFNQTEDVIRKDIENLLEKYKIELKSLSKMIGVDYVWLKDYMDGKNKLYDFFTNIVNSGENNEESLKNSNIPNPSHLCNMIFMLSEGIGMVNEDDRVKGVIDVLIAEFGISYETLAIYSGLELRDLQSFMNDTNSVSCEKKYKLAVASLFLHYLCKKPSN
;
A
#
# COMPACT_ATOMS: atom_id res chain seq x y z
N MET A 1 13.37 -23.69 27.97
CA MET A 1 12.27 -22.72 27.86
C MET A 1 11.01 -23.51 27.55
N GLU A 2 10.03 -23.53 28.45
CA GLU A 2 8.87 -24.44 28.36
C GLU A 2 7.91 -24.03 27.23
N ILE A 3 7.31 -25.02 26.57
CA ILE A 3 6.36 -24.85 25.44
C ILE A 3 5.21 -23.89 25.80
N ASN A 4 4.79 -23.84 27.07
CA ASN A 4 3.75 -22.94 27.56
C ASN A 4 4.22 -21.47 27.57
N SER A 5 5.47 -21.19 27.92
CA SER A 5 6.03 -19.84 27.87
C SER A 5 6.12 -19.32 26.43
N ILE A 6 6.44 -20.20 25.47
CA ILE A 6 6.48 -19.86 24.04
C ILE A 6 5.07 -19.54 23.53
N LYS A 7 4.06 -20.35 23.86
CA LYS A 7 2.65 -20.09 23.47
C LYS A 7 2.14 -18.75 24.01
N THR A 8 2.44 -18.43 25.26
CA THR A 8 2.02 -17.15 25.87
C THR A 8 2.67 -15.96 25.16
N ILE A 9 3.99 -15.98 24.94
CA ILE A 9 4.70 -14.89 24.24
C ILE A 9 4.14 -14.68 22.83
N VAL A 10 3.92 -15.78 22.10
CA VAL A 10 3.35 -15.73 20.74
C VAL A 10 1.94 -15.12 20.76
N SER A 11 1.07 -15.53 21.71
CA SER A 11 -0.28 -14.95 21.84
C SER A 11 -0.29 -13.46 22.20
N THR A 12 0.65 -13.02 23.04
CA THR A 12 0.78 -11.61 23.43
C THR A 12 1.21 -10.73 22.26
N ASN A 13 2.16 -11.20 21.44
CA ASN A 13 2.63 -10.46 20.26
C ASN A 13 1.54 -10.31 19.18
N PHE A 14 0.69 -11.33 19.01
CA PHE A 14 -0.44 -11.25 18.08
C PHE A 14 -1.49 -10.25 18.56
N ASN A 15 -1.87 -10.28 19.85
CA ASN A 15 -2.82 -9.31 20.40
C ASN A 15 -2.31 -7.86 20.28
N GLN A 16 -1.03 -7.62 20.52
CA GLN A 16 -0.43 -6.29 20.33
C GLN A 16 -0.51 -5.83 18.87
N THR A 17 -0.28 -6.74 17.92
CA THR A 17 -0.36 -6.43 16.48
C THR A 17 -1.79 -6.09 16.07
N GLU A 18 -2.77 -6.83 16.59
CA GLU A 18 -4.21 -6.58 16.37
C GLU A 18 -4.62 -5.19 16.89
N ASP A 19 -4.17 -4.82 18.09
CA ASP A 19 -4.45 -3.53 18.70
C ASP A 19 -3.84 -2.38 17.90
N VAL A 20 -2.62 -2.55 17.40
CA VAL A 20 -1.97 -1.55 16.52
C VAL A 20 -2.78 -1.34 15.25
N ILE A 21 -3.21 -2.41 14.58
CA ILE A 21 -3.95 -2.31 13.31
C ILE A 21 -5.35 -1.72 13.52
N ARG A 22 -6.06 -2.08 14.61
CA ARG A 22 -7.34 -1.44 14.95
C ARG A 22 -7.14 0.07 15.15
N LYS A 23 -6.11 0.45 15.90
CA LYS A 23 -5.78 1.87 16.12
C LYS A 23 -5.44 2.60 14.84
N ASP A 24 -4.70 1.97 13.92
CA ASP A 24 -4.42 2.55 12.60
C ASP A 24 -5.71 2.77 11.80
N ILE A 25 -6.64 1.82 11.84
CA ILE A 25 -7.95 1.98 11.20
C ILE A 25 -8.76 3.08 11.89
N GLU A 26 -8.80 3.14 13.21
CA GLU A 26 -9.46 4.23 13.95
C GLU A 26 -8.92 5.60 13.54
N ASN A 27 -7.59 5.73 13.43
CA ASN A 27 -6.94 6.94 12.96
C ASN A 27 -7.37 7.29 11.51
N LEU A 28 -7.51 6.31 10.63
CA LEU A 28 -8.04 6.52 9.27
C LEU A 28 -9.48 7.08 9.28
N LEU A 29 -10.34 6.56 10.16
CA LEU A 29 -11.73 7.01 10.28
C LEU A 29 -11.81 8.41 10.91
N GLU A 30 -11.07 8.64 11.99
CA GLU A 30 -11.20 9.83 12.83
C GLU A 30 -10.38 11.01 12.31
N LYS A 31 -9.12 10.81 11.95
CA LYS A 31 -8.20 11.87 11.52
C LYS A 31 -8.29 12.10 10.02
N TYR A 32 -8.22 11.04 9.22
CA TYR A 32 -8.22 11.12 7.75
C TYR A 32 -9.62 11.09 7.14
N LYS A 33 -10.66 10.90 7.96
CA LYS A 33 -12.08 10.94 7.55
C LYS A 33 -12.41 9.95 6.43
N ILE A 34 -11.66 8.85 6.34
CA ILE A 34 -11.98 7.78 5.40
C ILE A 34 -13.16 7.00 5.97
N GLU A 35 -14.26 6.89 5.22
CA GLU A 35 -15.37 6.04 5.66
C GLU A 35 -14.96 4.56 5.66
N LEU A 36 -15.45 3.77 6.61
CA LEU A 36 -15.13 2.34 6.71
C LEU A 36 -15.45 1.56 5.42
N LYS A 37 -16.53 1.96 4.71
CA LYS A 37 -16.93 1.38 3.42
C LYS A 37 -15.98 1.76 2.27
N SER A 38 -15.37 2.94 2.34
CA SER A 38 -14.35 3.36 1.38
C SER A 38 -13.04 2.63 1.66
N LEU A 39 -12.66 2.53 2.94
CA LEU A 39 -11.48 1.79 3.36
C LEU A 39 -11.55 0.32 2.93
N SER A 40 -12.71 -0.34 3.11
CA SER A 40 -12.91 -1.73 2.71
C SER A 40 -12.60 -1.96 1.22
N LYS A 41 -13.02 -1.03 0.35
CA LYS A 41 -12.70 -1.05 -1.08
C LYS A 41 -11.23 -0.77 -1.35
N MET A 42 -10.63 0.19 -0.65
CA MET A 42 -9.24 0.56 -0.83
C MET A 42 -8.31 -0.61 -0.53
N ILE A 43 -8.57 -1.35 0.55
CA ILE A 43 -7.72 -2.46 1.01
C ILE A 43 -8.17 -3.83 0.48
N GLY A 44 -9.24 -3.90 -0.31
CA GLY A 44 -9.74 -5.16 -0.88
C GLY A 44 -10.31 -6.15 0.15
N VAL A 45 -10.89 -5.66 1.24
CA VAL A 45 -11.47 -6.49 2.32
C VAL A 45 -12.98 -6.29 2.35
N ASP A 46 -13.72 -7.38 2.59
CA ASP A 46 -15.19 -7.32 2.71
C ASP A 46 -15.62 -6.36 3.83
N TYR A 47 -16.66 -5.58 3.57
CA TYR A 47 -17.14 -4.56 4.51
C TYR A 47 -17.69 -5.16 5.80
N VAL A 48 -18.46 -6.25 5.71
CA VAL A 48 -19.04 -6.90 6.90
C VAL A 48 -17.92 -7.48 7.75
N TRP A 49 -16.95 -8.15 7.09
CA TRP A 49 -15.77 -8.66 7.77
C TRP A 49 -14.99 -7.56 8.50
N LEU A 50 -14.71 -6.44 7.82
CA LEU A 50 -13.95 -5.33 8.39
C LEU A 50 -14.71 -4.68 9.55
N LYS A 51 -16.04 -4.55 9.45
CA LYS A 51 -16.87 -4.04 10.53
C LYS A 51 -16.80 -4.96 11.76
N ASP A 52 -16.94 -6.26 11.57
CA ASP A 52 -16.87 -7.23 12.67
C ASP A 52 -15.46 -7.30 13.28
N TYR A 53 -14.41 -7.03 12.51
CA TYR A 53 -13.04 -6.85 13.03
C TYR A 53 -12.91 -5.64 13.95
N MET A 54 -13.48 -4.50 13.55
CA MET A 54 -13.52 -3.28 14.38
C MET A 54 -14.38 -3.46 15.64
N ASP A 55 -15.47 -4.23 15.55
CA ASP A 55 -16.30 -4.60 16.69
C ASP A 55 -15.62 -5.64 17.62
N GLY A 56 -14.41 -6.10 17.30
CA GLY A 56 -13.65 -7.10 18.06
C GLY A 56 -14.17 -8.55 17.94
N LYS A 57 -15.10 -8.81 17.02
CA LYS A 57 -15.67 -10.14 16.77
C LYS A 57 -14.77 -10.99 15.88
N ASN A 58 -14.06 -10.36 14.93
CA ASN A 58 -13.07 -11.01 14.08
C ASN A 58 -11.65 -10.69 14.54
N LYS A 59 -10.74 -11.64 14.31
CA LYS A 59 -9.30 -11.46 14.46
C LYS A 59 -8.62 -11.49 13.09
N LEU A 60 -7.62 -10.65 12.92
CA LEU A 60 -6.77 -10.62 11.74
C LEU A 60 -6.03 -11.95 11.56
N TYR A 61 -5.60 -12.57 12.65
CA TYR A 61 -4.99 -13.92 12.62
C TYR A 61 -5.91 -14.97 11.96
N ASP A 62 -7.21 -14.95 12.29
CA ASP A 62 -8.18 -15.89 11.73
C ASP A 62 -8.43 -15.62 10.25
N PHE A 63 -8.38 -14.35 9.82
CA PHE A 63 -8.43 -13.98 8.41
C PHE A 63 -7.26 -14.58 7.62
N PHE A 64 -6.03 -14.47 8.15
CA PHE A 64 -4.85 -14.98 7.47
C PHE A 64 -4.73 -16.50 7.48
N THR A 65 -5.08 -17.18 8.57
CA THR A 65 -5.05 -18.64 8.64
C THR A 65 -6.07 -19.29 7.71
N ASN A 66 -7.26 -18.69 7.56
CA ASN A 66 -8.25 -19.17 6.59
C ASN A 66 -7.78 -19.01 5.13
N ILE A 67 -6.97 -17.99 4.83
CA ILE A 67 -6.35 -17.82 3.49
C ILE A 67 -5.28 -18.88 3.25
N VAL A 68 -4.41 -19.15 4.22
CA VAL A 68 -3.37 -20.18 4.10
C VAL A 68 -3.97 -21.57 3.93
N ASN A 69 -4.97 -21.92 4.76
CA ASN A 69 -5.64 -23.22 4.69
C ASN A 69 -6.48 -23.42 3.42
N SER A 70 -6.97 -22.34 2.80
CA SER A 70 -7.65 -22.42 1.49
C SER A 70 -6.66 -22.51 0.33
N GLY A 71 -5.44 -21.98 0.48
CA GLY A 71 -4.36 -22.03 -0.51
C GLY A 71 -3.65 -23.38 -0.63
N GLU A 72 -3.57 -24.18 0.44
CA GLU A 72 -2.92 -25.51 0.41
C GLU A 72 -3.60 -26.51 -0.53
N ASN A 73 -4.88 -26.29 -0.87
CA ASN A 73 -5.62 -27.18 -1.76
C ASN A 73 -5.60 -26.77 -3.23
N ASN A 74 -5.16 -25.55 -3.60
CA ASN A 74 -5.15 -25.05 -4.98
C ASN A 74 -4.20 -23.83 -5.14
N GLU A 75 -2.90 -24.05 -5.31
CA GLU A 75 -1.88 -23.00 -5.56
C GLU A 75 -2.24 -22.05 -6.72
N GLU A 76 -3.02 -22.53 -7.68
CA GLU A 76 -3.45 -21.75 -8.86
C GLU A 76 -4.56 -20.74 -8.54
N SER A 77 -5.35 -20.96 -7.48
CA SER A 77 -6.42 -20.05 -7.05
C SER A 77 -5.90 -18.84 -6.27
N LEU A 78 -4.78 -18.96 -5.55
CA LEU A 78 -4.21 -17.84 -4.77
C LEU A 78 -3.59 -16.77 -5.68
N LYS A 79 -3.11 -17.17 -6.86
CA LYS A 79 -2.64 -16.23 -7.91
C LYS A 79 -3.78 -15.43 -8.56
N ASN A 80 -5.02 -15.90 -8.44
CA ASN A 80 -6.21 -15.34 -9.09
C ASN A 80 -7.24 -14.78 -8.09
N SER A 81 -7.03 -14.94 -6.78
CA SER A 81 -7.92 -14.38 -5.77
C SER A 81 -7.52 -12.94 -5.45
N ASN A 82 -8.45 -12.00 -5.52
CA ASN A 82 -8.28 -10.60 -5.08
C ASN A 82 -8.04 -10.44 -3.57
N ILE A 83 -7.64 -11.51 -2.88
CA ILE A 83 -7.40 -11.49 -1.45
C ILE A 83 -6.01 -10.88 -1.20
N PRO A 84 -5.91 -9.75 -0.50
CA PRO A 84 -4.62 -9.10 -0.26
C PRO A 84 -3.73 -10.02 0.57
N ASN A 85 -2.46 -10.17 0.16
CA ASN A 85 -1.43 -10.78 0.99
C ASN A 85 -1.45 -10.10 2.38
N PRO A 86 -1.41 -10.87 3.49
CA PRO A 86 -1.37 -10.33 4.85
C PRO A 86 -0.42 -9.15 5.06
N SER A 87 0.82 -9.25 4.56
CA SER A 87 1.80 -8.17 4.69
C SER A 87 1.41 -6.95 3.85
N HIS A 88 0.82 -7.18 2.67
CA HIS A 88 0.32 -6.12 1.82
C HIS A 88 -0.84 -5.36 2.48
N LEU A 89 -1.78 -6.07 3.11
CA LEU A 89 -2.90 -5.48 3.83
C LEU A 89 -2.41 -4.58 4.98
N CYS A 90 -1.54 -5.12 5.85
CA CYS A 90 -0.99 -4.36 6.97
C CYS A 90 -0.20 -3.14 6.48
N ASN A 91 0.63 -3.31 5.43
CA ASN A 91 1.38 -2.21 4.84
C ASN A 91 0.44 -1.14 4.23
N MET A 92 -0.65 -1.53 3.57
CA MET A 92 -1.61 -0.58 3.04
C MET A 92 -2.29 0.23 4.15
N ILE A 93 -2.72 -0.42 5.23
CA ILE A 93 -3.33 0.24 6.39
C ILE A 93 -2.33 1.24 6.99
N PHE A 94 -1.10 0.80 7.25
CA PHE A 94 -0.03 1.65 7.77
C PHE A 94 0.30 2.83 6.85
N MET A 95 0.41 2.59 5.55
CA MET A 95 0.72 3.64 4.58
C MET A 95 -0.41 4.67 4.50
N LEU A 96 -1.66 4.25 4.60
CA LEU A 96 -2.79 5.17 4.64
C LEU A 96 -2.84 5.93 5.97
N SER A 97 -2.55 5.28 7.10
CA SER A 97 -2.75 5.86 8.44
C SER A 97 -1.64 6.83 8.82
N GLU A 98 -0.39 6.48 8.56
CA GLU A 98 0.77 7.26 9.00
C GLU A 98 1.75 7.48 7.85
N GLY A 99 2.03 6.44 7.05
CA GLY A 99 3.10 6.47 6.04
C GLY A 99 2.95 7.56 4.98
N ILE A 100 1.73 7.94 4.61
CA ILE A 100 1.47 8.99 3.60
C ILE A 100 2.03 10.37 4.00
N GLY A 101 2.11 10.64 5.31
CA GLY A 101 2.71 11.87 5.84
C GLY A 101 4.20 11.74 6.14
N MET A 102 4.72 10.52 6.26
CA MET A 102 6.14 10.27 6.57
C MET A 102 7.04 10.41 5.35
N VAL A 103 6.50 10.23 4.13
CA VAL A 103 7.23 10.40 2.87
C VAL A 103 6.78 11.69 2.21
N ASN A 104 7.72 12.61 1.96
CA ASN A 104 7.39 13.86 1.29
C ASN A 104 6.90 13.62 -0.16
N GLU A 105 6.22 14.62 -0.72
CA GLU A 105 5.59 14.53 -2.04
C GLU A 105 6.57 14.22 -3.16
N ASP A 106 7.75 14.84 -3.13
CA ASP A 106 8.75 14.66 -4.18
C ASP A 106 9.34 13.24 -4.15
N ASP A 107 9.64 12.71 -2.96
CA ASP A 107 10.15 11.34 -2.79
C ASP A 107 9.10 10.30 -3.19
N ARG A 108 7.81 10.57 -2.97
CA ARG A 108 6.72 9.72 -3.48
C ARG A 108 6.72 9.69 -5.00
N VAL A 109 6.92 10.83 -5.67
CA VAL A 109 7.02 10.89 -7.13
C VAL A 109 8.26 10.16 -7.63
N LYS A 110 9.41 10.29 -6.96
CA LYS A 110 10.63 9.52 -7.29
C LYS A 110 10.37 8.02 -7.19
N GLY A 111 9.74 7.55 -6.12
CA GLY A 111 9.39 6.14 -5.96
C GLY A 111 8.50 5.61 -7.10
N VAL A 112 7.54 6.42 -7.58
CA VAL A 112 6.73 6.06 -8.75
C VAL A 112 7.58 5.97 -10.02
N ILE A 113 8.50 6.93 -10.23
CA ILE A 113 9.42 6.92 -11.38
C ILE A 113 10.33 5.69 -11.34
N ASP A 114 10.88 5.36 -10.16
CA ASP A 114 11.74 4.18 -9.98
C ASP A 114 11.00 2.89 -10.34
N VAL A 115 9.73 2.75 -9.94
CA VAL A 115 8.87 1.62 -10.33
C VAL A 115 8.64 1.60 -11.84
N LEU A 116 8.35 2.74 -12.47
CA LEU A 116 8.16 2.83 -13.93
C LEU A 116 9.39 2.37 -14.70
N ILE A 117 10.58 2.66 -14.20
CA ILE A 117 11.85 2.25 -14.82
C ILE A 117 12.11 0.77 -14.56
N ALA A 118 12.10 0.35 -13.30
CA ALA A 118 12.52 -0.98 -12.90
C ALA A 118 11.55 -2.08 -13.37
N GLU A 119 10.24 -1.83 -13.27
CA GLU A 119 9.23 -2.85 -13.54
C GLU A 119 8.67 -2.78 -14.96
N PHE A 120 8.59 -1.57 -15.54
CA PHE A 120 7.97 -1.37 -16.86
C PHE A 120 8.97 -0.96 -17.96
N GLY A 121 10.24 -0.77 -17.61
CA GLY A 121 11.28 -0.40 -18.58
C GLY A 121 11.09 0.97 -19.22
N ILE A 122 10.29 1.86 -18.59
CA ILE A 122 10.04 3.21 -19.10
C ILE A 122 11.27 4.07 -18.80
N SER A 123 11.92 4.60 -19.84
CA SER A 123 13.13 5.39 -19.67
C SER A 123 12.84 6.83 -19.22
N TYR A 124 13.89 7.53 -18.75
CA TYR A 124 13.83 8.96 -18.46
C TYR A 124 13.46 9.79 -19.69
N GLU A 125 13.91 9.40 -20.88
CA GLU A 125 13.53 10.05 -22.14
C GLU A 125 12.03 9.94 -22.39
N THR A 126 11.44 8.75 -22.18
CA THR A 126 10.00 8.54 -22.32
C THR A 126 9.20 9.40 -21.33
N LEU A 127 9.64 9.46 -20.08
CA LEU A 127 9.00 10.29 -19.05
C LEU A 127 9.12 11.79 -19.37
N ALA A 128 10.26 12.24 -19.88
CA ALA A 128 10.47 13.62 -20.32
C ALA A 128 9.51 13.99 -21.46
N ILE A 129 9.36 13.10 -22.46
CA ILE A 129 8.41 13.28 -23.56
C ILE A 129 6.97 13.38 -23.04
N TYR A 130 6.54 12.44 -22.19
CA TYR A 130 5.16 12.43 -21.67
C TYR A 130 4.85 13.60 -20.72
N SER A 131 5.85 14.11 -20.00
CA SER A 131 5.68 15.29 -19.14
C SER A 131 5.85 16.61 -19.88
N GLY A 132 6.32 16.60 -21.13
CA GLY A 132 6.64 17.81 -21.89
C GLY A 132 7.81 18.59 -21.29
N LEU A 133 8.77 17.89 -20.67
CA LEU A 133 9.96 18.45 -20.04
C LEU A 133 11.22 18.11 -20.83
N GLU A 134 12.31 18.84 -20.59
CA GLU A 134 13.63 18.41 -21.07
C GLU A 134 14.13 17.22 -20.24
N LEU A 135 14.89 16.32 -20.86
CA LEU A 135 15.54 15.20 -20.14
C LEU A 135 16.36 15.69 -18.93
N ARG A 136 17.04 16.84 -19.08
CA ARG A 136 17.81 17.47 -18.00
C ARG A 136 16.96 17.87 -16.81
N ASP A 137 15.71 18.30 -17.03
CA ASP A 137 14.82 18.67 -15.93
C ASP A 137 14.49 17.43 -15.10
N LEU A 138 14.21 16.30 -15.76
CA LEU A 138 13.94 15.05 -15.09
C LEU A 138 15.18 14.55 -14.32
N GLN A 139 16.36 14.55 -14.95
CA GLN A 139 17.60 14.17 -14.29
C GLN A 139 17.91 15.07 -13.08
N SER A 140 17.66 16.38 -13.20
CA SER A 140 17.84 17.34 -12.11
C SER A 140 16.88 17.05 -10.96
N PHE A 141 15.60 16.79 -11.23
CA PHE A 141 14.63 16.38 -10.22
C PHE A 141 15.04 15.09 -9.49
N MET A 142 15.47 14.07 -10.23
CA MET A 142 15.89 12.79 -9.66
C MET A 142 17.12 12.93 -8.77
N ASN A 143 18.04 13.85 -9.09
CA ASN A 143 19.22 14.13 -8.28
C ASN A 143 18.91 15.03 -7.07
N ASP A 144 18.30 16.19 -7.29
CA ASP A 144 17.91 17.17 -6.27
C ASP A 144 16.54 17.77 -6.63
N THR A 145 15.53 17.49 -5.81
CA THR A 145 14.16 17.90 -6.11
C THR A 145 14.00 19.43 -6.04
N ASN A 146 14.86 20.14 -5.31
CA ASN A 146 14.79 21.60 -5.21
C ASN A 146 15.40 22.32 -6.42
N SER A 147 16.05 21.60 -7.32
CA SER A 147 16.67 22.14 -8.53
C SER A 147 15.67 22.46 -9.65
N VAL A 148 14.42 22.01 -9.53
CA VAL A 148 13.37 22.22 -10.52
C VAL A 148 12.20 23.03 -9.95
N SER A 149 11.55 23.82 -10.82
CA SER A 149 10.39 24.62 -10.41
C SER A 149 9.18 23.75 -10.06
N CYS A 150 8.28 24.29 -9.25
CA CYS A 150 7.02 23.63 -8.89
C CYS A 150 6.18 23.23 -10.12
N GLU A 151 6.16 24.06 -11.18
CA GLU A 151 5.46 23.72 -12.43
C GLU A 151 6.05 22.45 -13.08
N LYS A 152 7.37 22.32 -13.10
CA LYS A 152 8.04 21.13 -13.65
C LYS A 152 7.77 19.89 -12.80
N LYS A 153 7.82 20.03 -11.47
CA LYS A 153 7.43 18.95 -10.54
C LYS A 153 6.00 18.47 -10.80
N TYR A 154 5.06 19.40 -10.95
CA TYR A 154 3.66 19.08 -11.24
C TYR A 154 3.51 18.31 -12.56
N LYS A 155 4.12 18.78 -13.64
CA LYS A 155 4.08 18.09 -14.96
C LYS A 155 4.64 16.68 -14.87
N LEU A 156 5.79 16.52 -14.19
CA LEU A 156 6.43 15.22 -14.01
C LEU A 156 5.58 14.28 -13.14
N ALA A 157 5.02 14.78 -12.04
CA ALA A 157 4.16 14.02 -11.14
C ALA A 157 2.91 13.51 -11.85
N VAL A 158 2.21 14.37 -12.60
CA VAL A 158 1.01 14.00 -13.36
C VAL A 158 1.32 12.92 -14.39
N ALA A 159 2.39 13.10 -15.18
CA ALA A 159 2.78 12.12 -16.19
C ALA A 159 3.13 10.76 -15.55
N SER A 160 3.95 10.77 -14.49
CA SER A 160 4.41 9.55 -13.82
C SER A 160 3.27 8.80 -13.15
N LEU A 161 2.42 9.50 -12.39
CA LEU A 161 1.27 8.88 -11.72
C LEU A 161 0.26 8.31 -12.71
N PHE A 162 0.00 9.02 -13.82
CA PHE A 162 -0.93 8.53 -14.84
C PHE A 162 -0.37 7.31 -15.57
N LEU A 163 0.92 7.30 -15.93
CA LEU A 163 1.57 6.12 -16.50
C LEU A 163 1.52 4.93 -15.56
N HIS A 164 1.82 5.14 -14.27
CA HIS A 164 1.74 4.08 -13.26
C HIS A 164 0.32 3.53 -13.13
N TYR A 165 -0.70 4.40 -13.17
CA TYR A 165 -2.10 3.98 -13.20
C TYR A 165 -2.43 3.13 -14.43
N LEU A 166 -1.96 3.52 -15.62
CA LEU A 166 -2.18 2.76 -16.86
C LEU A 166 -1.46 1.40 -16.87
N CYS A 167 -0.28 1.33 -16.26
CA CYS A 167 0.52 0.11 -16.19
C CYS A 167 -0.01 -0.88 -15.13
N LYS A 168 -0.72 -0.37 -14.12
CA LYS A 168 -1.35 -1.22 -13.10
C LYS A 168 -2.52 -1.99 -13.74
N LYS A 169 -2.42 -3.32 -13.75
CA LYS A 169 -3.53 -4.17 -14.20
C LYS A 169 -4.77 -3.88 -13.35
N PRO A 170 -5.96 -3.74 -13.97
CA PRO A 170 -7.19 -3.72 -13.20
C PRO A 170 -7.33 -5.04 -12.43
N SER A 171 -7.57 -4.95 -11.13
CA SER A 171 -8.01 -6.09 -10.34
C SER A 171 -9.40 -6.48 -10.84
N ASN A 172 -9.53 -7.64 -11.48
CA ASN A 172 -10.80 -8.20 -11.96
C ASN A 172 -11.60 -8.80 -10.81
#